data_AF-A0A944YWU7-F1
#
_entry.id   AF-A0A944YWU7-F1
#
_cell.length_a   1.000
_cell.length_b   1.000
_cell.length_c   1.000
_cell.angle_alpha   90.00
_cell.angle_beta   90.00
_cell.angle_gamma   90.00
#
_symmetry.space_group_name_H-M   'P 1'
#
loop_
_entity.id
_entity.type
_entity.pdbx_description
1 polymer ?
#
loop_
_entity_poly.entity_id
_entity_poly.type
_entity_poly.pdbx_seq_one_letter_code
_entity_poly.pdbx_strand_id
1 'polypeptide(L)' 'MNSAALNQNPPALDAYALRADFPALAQQINDHPLVYLDNGATTQKPQAVIDAVADFYSHDNAN' A
#
# COMPACT_ATOMS: atom_id res chain seq x y z
N MET A 1 -0.30 42.86 16.04
CA MET A 1 -0.17 41.54 16.70
C MET A 1 -0.36 40.50 15.60
N ASN A 2 0.68 39.72 15.34
CA ASN A 2 0.99 39.17 14.02
C ASN A 2 0.05 38.06 13.57
N SER A 3 -0.57 38.25 12.41
CA SER A 3 -1.38 37.27 11.68
C SER A 3 -0.45 36.25 10.98
N ALA A 4 -0.13 35.14 11.63
CA ALA A 4 0.46 33.98 10.96
C ALA A 4 -0.56 32.84 11.01
N ALA A 5 -1.51 32.87 10.07
CA ALA A 5 -2.35 31.71 9.80
C ALA A 5 -1.41 30.55 9.41
N LEU A 6 -1.49 29.47 10.18
CA LEU A 6 -0.76 28.24 9.98
C LEU A 6 -0.98 27.76 8.54
N ASN A 7 0.10 27.60 7.78
CA ASN A 7 0.06 27.08 6.42
C ASN A 7 -0.20 25.57 6.52
N GLN A 8 -1.47 25.17 6.64
CA GLN A 8 -1.89 23.78 6.86
C GLN A 8 -1.95 22.99 5.55
N ASN A 9 -0.88 22.99 4.76
CA ASN A 9 -0.79 22.09 3.63
C ASN A 9 -0.12 20.79 4.10
N PRO A 10 -0.83 19.64 4.12
CA PRO A 10 -0.20 18.38 4.47
C PRO A 10 0.95 18.09 3.49
N PRO A 11 1.98 17.36 3.94
CA PRO A 11 3.05 16.94 3.04
C PRO A 11 2.47 16.18 1.85
N ALA A 12 3.06 16.39 0.67
CA ALA A 12 2.68 15.66 -0.53
C ALA A 12 2.86 14.15 -0.31
N LEU A 13 1.96 13.36 -0.88
CA LEU A 13 2.01 11.90 -0.79
C LEU A 13 3.23 11.36 -1.56
N ASP A 14 4.08 10.59 -0.90
CA ASP A 14 5.15 9.84 -1.55
C ASP A 14 4.65 8.48 -2.03
N ALA A 15 4.22 8.43 -3.30
CA ALA A 15 3.74 7.20 -3.92
C ALA A 15 4.85 6.16 -4.14
N TYR A 16 6.11 6.57 -4.25
CA TYR A 16 7.23 5.65 -4.46
C TYR A 16 7.57 4.91 -3.15
N ALA A 17 7.56 5.62 -2.03
CA ALA A 17 7.69 5.00 -0.71
C ALA A 17 6.55 3.99 -0.46
N LEU A 18 5.30 4.38 -0.72
CA LEU A 18 4.15 3.50 -0.52
C LEU A 18 4.15 2.26 -1.41
N ARG A 19 4.77 2.30 -2.59
CA ARG A 19 4.86 1.14 -3.49
C ARG A 19 5.53 -0.06 -2.79
N ALA A 20 6.46 0.19 -1.86
CA ALA A 20 7.15 -0.86 -1.12
C ALA A 20 6.22 -1.71 -0.25
N ASP A 21 5.08 -1.15 0.18
CA ASP A 21 4.10 -1.89 0.98
C ASP A 21 3.33 -2.93 0.17
N PHE A 22 3.34 -2.84 -1.17
CA PHE A 22 2.58 -3.72 -2.07
C PHE A 22 3.53 -4.68 -2.79
N PRO A 23 3.83 -5.86 -2.22
CA PRO A 23 4.87 -6.76 -2.74
C PRO A 23 4.61 -7.23 -4.18
N ALA A 24 3.34 -7.38 -4.60
CA ALA A 24 2.98 -7.74 -5.97
C ALA A 24 3.51 -6.74 -7.01
N LEU A 25 3.66 -5.46 -6.65
CA LEU A 25 4.17 -4.42 -7.55
C LEU A 25 5.69 -4.50 -7.80
N ALA A 26 6.41 -5.37 -7.08
CA ALA A 26 7.83 -5.63 -7.35
C ALA A 26 8.07 -6.65 -8.48
N GLN A 27 7.01 -7.29 -9.01
CA GLN A 27 7.10 -8.31 -10.03
C GLN A 27 7.53 -7.78 -11.41
N GLN A 28 8.12 -8.66 -12.22
CA GLN A 28 8.36 -8.45 -13.64
C GLN A 28 7.47 -9.37 -14.48
N ILE A 29 6.92 -8.84 -15.58
CA ILE A 29 6.10 -9.55 -16.55
C ILE A 29 6.77 -9.40 -17.92
N ASN A 30 7.16 -10.51 -18.54
CA ASN A 30 7.89 -10.52 -19.81
C ASN A 30 9.13 -9.59 -19.77
N ASP A 31 9.95 -9.73 -18.73
CA ASP A 31 11.16 -8.91 -18.49
C ASP A 31 10.92 -7.39 -18.31
N HIS A 32 9.67 -6.98 -18.05
CA HIS A 32 9.32 -5.58 -17.78
C HIS A 32 8.70 -5.39 -16.39
N PRO A 33 8.97 -4.27 -15.68
CA PRO A 33 8.33 -3.99 -14.41
C PRO A 33 6.80 -3.94 -14.51
N LEU A 34 6.10 -4.53 -13.54
CA LEU A 34 4.64 -4.52 -13.51
C LEU A 34 4.07 -3.09 -13.38
N VAL A 35 3.20 -2.74 -14.33
CA VAL A 35 2.31 -1.56 -14.26
C VAL A 35 0.87 -2.05 -14.17
N TYR A 36 0.31 -2.05 -12.96
CA TYR A 36 -1.04 -2.56 -12.71
C TYR A 36 -2.08 -1.43 -12.82
N LEU A 37 -2.84 -1.41 -13.92
CA LEU A 37 -3.88 -0.39 -14.21
C LEU A 37 -5.31 -0.94 -14.14
N ASP A 38 -5.50 -2.14 -13.60
CA ASP A 38 -6.81 -2.81 -13.52
C ASP A 38 -7.40 -2.80 -12.10
N ASN A 39 -7.22 -1.69 -11.37
CA ASN A 39 -7.73 -1.55 -10.00
C ASN A 39 -9.27 -1.61 -9.93
N GLY A 40 -9.96 -1.43 -11.06
CA GLY A 40 -11.42 -1.53 -11.15
C GLY A 40 -11.94 -2.95 -11.01
N ALA A 41 -11.14 -3.96 -11.38
CA ALA A 41 -11.49 -5.36 -11.16
C ALA A 41 -11.17 -5.82 -9.72
N THR A 42 -9.96 -5.50 -9.23
CA THR A 42 -9.54 -5.76 -7.85
C THR A 42 -8.30 -4.93 -7.50
N THR A 43 -7.92 -4.89 -6.22
CA THR A 43 -6.77 -4.12 -5.74
C THR A 43 -5.69 -5.03 -5.15
N GLN A 44 -4.43 -4.62 -5.34
CA GLN A 44 -3.28 -5.22 -4.67
C GLN A 44 -3.38 -5.02 -3.16
N LYS A 45 -2.86 -5.98 -2.39
CA LYS A 45 -2.91 -5.95 -0.92
C LYS A 45 -1.56 -5.48 -0.36
N PRO A 46 -1.54 -4.53 0.58
CA PRO A 46 -0.32 -4.19 1.27
C PRO A 46 0.09 -5.30 2.24
N GLN A 47 1.37 -5.38 2.59
CA GLN A 47 1.93 -6.43 3.45
C GLN A 47 1.20 -6.55 4.79
N ALA A 48 0.86 -5.43 5.43
CA ALA A 48 0.13 -5.43 6.70
C ALA A 48 -1.22 -6.17 6.64
N VAL A 49 -1.92 -6.13 5.49
CA VAL A 49 -3.18 -6.86 5.30
C VAL A 49 -2.92 -8.35 5.10
N ILE A 50 -1.85 -8.69 4.37
CA ILE A 50 -1.43 -10.08 4.17
C ILE A 50 -1.08 -10.71 5.52
N ASP A 51 -0.27 -10.01 6.32
CA ASP A 51 0.18 -10.46 7.65
C ASP A 51 -1.01 -10.68 8.58
N ALA A 52 -1.94 -9.73 8.67
CA ALA A 52 -3.11 -9.86 9.54
C ALA A 52 -3.98 -11.09 9.18
N VAL A 53 -4.14 -11.39 7.89
CA VAL A 53 -4.88 -12.57 7.44
C VAL A 53 -4.10 -13.85 7.75
N ALA A 54 -2.79 -13.86 7.51
CA ALA A 54 -1.93 -14.99 7.81
C ALA A 54 -1.91 -15.31 9.33
N ASP A 55 -1.81 -14.27 10.17
CA ASP A 55 -1.83 -14.40 11.62
C ASP A 55 -3.15 -15.00 12.12
N PHE A 56 -4.28 -14.51 11.61
CA PHE A 56 -5.60 -15.06 11.94
C PHE A 56 -5.69 -16.57 11.63
N TYR A 57 -5.28 -16.99 10.44
CA TYR A 57 -5.36 -18.39 10.05
C TYR A 57 -4.36 -19.30 10.79
N SER A 58 -3.23 -18.75 11.24
CA SER A 58 -2.20 -19.53 11.93
C SER A 58 -2.42 -19.65 13.43
N HIS A 59 -3.08 -18.68 14.07
CA HIS A 59 -3.22 -18.63 15.53
C HIS A 59 -4.66 -18.67 16.02
N ASP A 60 -5.59 -18.05 15.29
CA ASP A 60 -6.94 -17.77 15.79
C ASP A 60 -8.04 -18.65 15.16
N ASN A 61 -7.75 -19.31 14.04
CA ASN A 61 -8.71 -20.16 13.33
C ASN A 61 -8.84 -21.56 13.98
N ALA A 62 -9.18 -21.60 15.26
CA ALA A 62 -9.45 -22.82 16.00
C ALA A 62 -10.96 -23.14 16.00
N ASN A 63 -11.37 -24.03 15.08
CA ASN A 63 -12.66 -24.74 15.11
C ASN A 63 -12.40 -26.24 15.06
#